data_AF-A0A1W0WA12-F1
#
_entry.id   AF-A0A1W0WA12-F1
#
_cell.length_a   1.000
_cell.length_b   1.000
_cell.length_c   1.000
_cell.angle_alpha   90.00
_cell.angle_beta   90.00
_cell.angle_gamma   90.00
#
_symmetry.space_group_name_H-M   'P 1'
#
loop_
_entity.id
_entity.type
_entity.pdbx_description
1 polymer ?
#
loop_
_entity_poly.entity_id
_entity_poly.type
_entity_poly.pdbx_seq_one_letter_code
_entity_poly.pdbx_strand_id
1 'polypeptide(L)'
;MNVGLAMLPSIDAEVEELVKICGPQGIRKSNPLNKEEMVEKIVTVNALNSVASAQETVALAWKDIEANVQMKRARIRSLLYHWEAVLRTVQELRKNSESERTVRYVIGHQMQARASVTPDGRVVLDIGANIYVDFSYDEAEERLRGALEMGEKSALKLLSCYEECKRNIVTSDINISQLHNYSVEMRATLMKTAS
;
A
#
# COMPACT_ATOMS: atom_id res chain seq x y z
N MET A 1 -16.10 8.40 -7.57
CA MET A 1 -15.92 6.97 -7.90
C MET A 1 -16.63 6.18 -6.82
N ASN A 2 -17.76 5.54 -7.14
CA ASN A 2 -18.34 4.54 -6.26
C ASN A 2 -17.43 3.32 -6.33
N VAL A 3 -16.83 2.98 -5.20
CA VAL A 3 -15.96 1.81 -5.11
C VAL A 3 -16.74 0.81 -4.28
N GLY A 4 -17.56 0.01 -4.95
CA GLY A 4 -18.47 -0.92 -4.30
C GLY A 4 -17.74 -1.99 -3.48
N LEU A 5 -18.46 -2.58 -2.52
CA LEU A 5 -17.91 -3.54 -1.55
C LEU A 5 -17.20 -4.76 -2.19
N ALA A 6 -17.50 -5.15 -3.43
CA ALA A 6 -16.89 -6.28 -4.12
C ALA A 6 -15.45 -6.04 -4.60
N MET A 7 -14.93 -4.81 -4.50
CA MET A 7 -13.52 -4.55 -4.79
C MET A 7 -12.58 -5.07 -3.68
N LEU A 8 -13.11 -5.32 -2.48
CA LEU A 8 -12.32 -5.72 -1.30
C LEU A 8 -11.53 -7.02 -1.46
N PRO A 9 -12.12 -8.14 -1.91
CA PRO A 9 -11.37 -9.39 -2.11
C PRO A 9 -10.26 -9.25 -3.16
N SER A 10 -10.51 -8.47 -4.22
CA SER A 10 -9.48 -8.17 -5.22
C SER A 10 -8.31 -7.38 -4.62
N ILE A 11 -8.61 -6.41 -3.77
CA ILE A 11 -7.59 -5.59 -3.10
C ILE A 11 -6.79 -6.42 -2.10
N ASP A 12 -7.43 -7.29 -1.29
CA ASP A 12 -6.69 -8.14 -0.35
C ASP A 12 -5.80 -9.16 -1.09
N ALA A 13 -6.27 -9.76 -2.19
CA ALA A 13 -5.45 -10.63 -3.04
C ALA A 13 -4.22 -9.91 -3.61
N GLU A 14 -4.43 -8.69 -4.11
CA GLU A 14 -3.38 -7.80 -4.57
C GLU A 14 -2.38 -7.39 -3.47
N VAL A 15 -2.85 -7.25 -2.23
CA VAL A 15 -2.00 -6.97 -1.06
C VAL A 15 -1.19 -8.21 -0.68
N GLU A 16 -1.80 -9.39 -0.70
CA GLU A 16 -1.11 -10.66 -0.43
C GLU A 16 0.01 -10.93 -1.44
N GLU A 17 -0.19 -10.60 -2.71
CA GLU A 17 0.86 -10.70 -3.73
C GLU A 17 2.05 -9.80 -3.38
N LEU A 18 1.81 -8.54 -3.01
CA LEU A 18 2.88 -7.65 -2.57
C LEU A 18 3.58 -8.14 -1.31
N VAL A 19 2.84 -8.70 -0.36
CA VAL A 19 3.42 -9.30 0.85
C VAL A 19 4.35 -10.46 0.49
N LYS A 20 3.98 -11.30 -0.48
CA LYS A 20 4.86 -12.37 -0.99
C LYS A 20 6.13 -11.81 -1.63
N ILE A 21 6.01 -10.73 -2.39
CA ILE A 21 7.15 -10.07 -3.04
C ILE A 21 8.08 -9.39 -2.02
N CYS A 22 7.54 -8.81 -0.94
CA CYS A 22 8.37 -8.24 0.14
C CYS A 22 8.96 -9.31 1.07
N GLY A 23 8.31 -10.48 1.10
CA GLY A 23 8.71 -11.65 1.86
C GLY A 23 10.03 -12.29 1.40
N PRO A 24 10.47 -13.37 2.08
CA PRO A 24 11.79 -13.98 1.86
C PRO A 24 11.99 -14.60 0.48
N GLN A 25 10.90 -14.89 -0.24
CA GLN A 25 10.93 -15.53 -1.56
C GLN A 25 10.79 -14.54 -2.73
N GLY A 26 10.59 -13.25 -2.43
CA GLY A 26 10.39 -12.23 -3.44
C GLY A 26 11.68 -11.54 -3.85
N ILE A 27 11.76 -10.22 -3.70
CA ILE A 27 12.96 -9.48 -4.08
C ILE A 27 14.13 -9.85 -3.18
N ARG A 28 15.32 -9.95 -3.79
CA ARG A 28 16.57 -10.14 -3.07
C ARG A 28 16.73 -9.07 -2.00
N LYS A 29 16.80 -9.50 -0.74
CA LYS A 29 17.04 -8.61 0.40
C LYS A 29 18.49 -8.11 0.37
N SER A 30 18.66 -6.86 0.72
CA SER A 30 19.97 -6.23 0.80
C SER A 30 20.59 -6.55 2.15
N ASN A 31 21.68 -7.32 2.14
CA ASN A 31 22.49 -7.53 3.35
C ASN A 31 23.57 -6.45 3.41
N PRO A 32 23.86 -5.89 4.60
CA PRO A 32 24.97 -4.96 4.78
C PRO A 32 26.29 -5.60 4.35
N LEU A 33 27.09 -4.88 3.57
CA LEU A 33 28.44 -5.32 3.20
C LEU A 33 29.44 -4.96 4.31
N ASN A 34 30.23 -5.95 4.73
CA ASN A 34 31.35 -5.72 5.63
C ASN A 34 32.65 -5.52 4.84
N LYS A 35 33.57 -4.70 5.36
CA LYS A 35 34.86 -4.44 4.70
C LYS A 35 35.65 -5.73 4.43
N GLU A 36 35.64 -6.68 5.37
CA GLU A 36 36.33 -7.96 5.23
C GLU A 36 35.78 -8.77 4.04
N GLU A 37 34.44 -8.85 3.91
CA GLU A 37 33.81 -9.53 2.78
C GLU A 37 34.08 -8.83 1.45
N MET A 38 34.15 -7.50 1.44
CA MET A 38 34.51 -6.74 0.24
C MET A 38 35.94 -7.05 -0.20
N VAL A 39 36.89 -7.09 0.72
CA VAL A 39 38.30 -7.40 0.42
C VAL A 39 38.47 -8.84 -0.06
N GLU A 40 37.72 -9.79 0.50
CA GLU A 40 37.80 -11.21 0.11
C GLU A 40 37.11 -11.49 -1.24
N LYS A 41 35.92 -10.93 -1.46
CA LYS A 41 35.07 -11.25 -2.62
C LYS A 41 35.27 -10.30 -3.80
N ILE A 42 35.75 -9.07 -3.57
CA ILE A 42 35.88 -8.02 -4.58
C ILE A 42 37.36 -7.69 -4.79
N VAL A 43 38.05 -8.60 -5.48
CA VAL A 43 39.50 -8.50 -5.71
C VAL A 43 39.82 -7.63 -6.94
N THR A 44 38.88 -7.47 -7.88
CA THR A 44 39.11 -6.76 -9.15
C THR A 44 38.13 -5.60 -9.36
N VAL A 45 38.54 -4.60 -10.13
CA VAL A 45 37.70 -3.45 -10.52
C VAL A 45 36.45 -3.89 -11.30
N ASN A 46 36.56 -4.94 -12.12
CA ASN A 46 35.42 -5.50 -12.84
C ASN A 46 34.40 -6.15 -11.90
N ALA A 47 34.86 -6.90 -10.90
CA ALA A 47 33.99 -7.46 -9.88
C ALA A 47 33.29 -6.34 -9.07
N LEU A 48 34.01 -5.26 -8.76
CA LEU A 48 33.46 -4.11 -8.04
C LEU A 48 32.31 -3.45 -8.81
N ASN A 49 32.53 -3.16 -10.10
CA ASN A 49 31.50 -2.54 -10.96
C ASN A 49 30.28 -3.47 -11.13
N SER A 50 30.50 -4.79 -11.21
CA SER A 50 29.41 -5.77 -11.27
C SER A 50 28.60 -5.80 -9.97
N VAL A 51 29.25 -5.78 -8.81
CA VAL A 51 28.55 -5.75 -7.51
C VAL A 51 27.81 -4.43 -7.31
N ALA A 52 28.40 -3.30 -7.69
CA ALA A 52 27.76 -1.99 -7.60
C ALA A 52 26.49 -1.91 -8.47
N SER A 53 26.58 -2.29 -9.75
CA SER A 53 25.41 -2.33 -10.64
C SER A 53 24.32 -3.31 -10.16
N ALA A 54 24.70 -4.44 -9.55
CA ALA A 54 23.75 -5.34 -8.92
C ALA A 54 23.04 -4.71 -7.71
N GLN A 55 23.75 -3.95 -6.86
CA GLN A 55 23.13 -3.23 -5.74
C GLN A 55 22.19 -2.13 -6.23
N GLU A 56 22.55 -1.39 -7.28
CA GLU A 56 21.69 -0.38 -7.91
C GLU A 56 20.39 -0.99 -8.46
N THR A 57 20.49 -2.14 -9.13
CA THR A 57 19.32 -2.86 -9.66
C THR A 57 18.38 -3.28 -8.53
N VAL A 58 18.93 -3.79 -7.41
CA VAL A 58 18.14 -4.15 -6.23
C VAL A 58 17.48 -2.91 -5.61
N ALA A 59 18.22 -1.81 -5.48
CA ALA A 59 17.69 -0.55 -4.93
C ALA A 59 16.54 0.02 -5.78
N LEU A 60 16.67 -0.01 -7.11
CA LEU A 60 15.60 0.40 -8.04
C LEU A 60 14.36 -0.48 -7.89
N ALA A 61 14.53 -1.79 -7.85
CA ALA A 61 13.41 -2.71 -7.71
C ALA A 61 12.63 -2.49 -6.39
N TRP A 62 13.32 -2.21 -5.28
CA TRP A 62 12.67 -1.85 -4.01
C TRP A 62 11.95 -0.49 -4.06
N LYS A 63 12.46 0.49 -4.80
CA LYS A 63 11.79 1.79 -5.01
C LYS A 63 10.49 1.64 -5.82
N ASP A 64 10.48 0.78 -6.83
CA ASP A 64 9.28 0.49 -7.63
C ASP A 64 8.20 -0.18 -6.76
N ILE A 65 8.60 -1.12 -5.90
CA ILE A 65 7.67 -1.72 -4.93
C ILE A 65 7.17 -0.68 -3.93
N GLU A 66 8.05 0.17 -3.38
CA GLU A 66 7.65 1.22 -2.45
C GLU A 66 6.56 2.12 -3.05
N ALA A 67 6.73 2.52 -4.32
CA ALA A 67 5.73 3.29 -5.05
C ALA A 67 4.40 2.54 -5.17
N ASN A 68 4.42 1.25 -5.50
CA ASN A 68 3.23 0.42 -5.59
C ASN A 68 2.50 0.26 -4.24
N VAL A 69 3.25 0.00 -3.17
CA VAL A 69 2.73 -0.08 -1.79
C VAL A 69 2.06 1.24 -1.39
N GLN A 70 2.68 2.38 -1.70
CA GLN A 70 2.12 3.71 -1.40
C GLN A 70 0.82 3.97 -2.17
N MET A 71 0.77 3.66 -3.46
CA MET A 71 -0.44 3.81 -4.28
C MET A 71 -1.60 2.99 -3.71
N LYS A 72 -1.37 1.71 -3.37
CA LYS A 72 -2.40 0.85 -2.80
C LYS A 72 -2.84 1.28 -1.40
N ARG A 73 -1.90 1.74 -0.56
CA ARG A 73 -2.22 2.30 0.76
C ARG A 73 -3.11 3.52 0.66
N ALA A 74 -2.83 4.43 -0.28
CA ALA A 74 -3.68 5.60 -0.52
C ALA A 74 -5.10 5.21 -0.95
N ARG A 75 -5.21 4.19 -1.83
CA ARG A 75 -6.49 3.64 -2.26
C ARG A 75 -7.28 3.03 -1.10
N ILE A 76 -6.67 2.17 -0.30
CA ILE A 76 -7.33 1.55 0.88
C ILE A 76 -7.77 2.63 1.88
N ARG A 77 -6.95 3.65 2.13
CA ARG A 77 -7.34 4.74 3.04
C ARG A 77 -8.56 5.51 2.53
N SER A 78 -8.64 5.78 1.23
CA SER A 78 -9.81 6.42 0.64
C SER A 78 -11.07 5.57 0.78
N LEU A 79 -10.93 4.24 0.67
CA LEU A 79 -12.01 3.29 0.82
C LEU A 79 -12.52 3.21 2.27
N LEU A 80 -11.61 3.11 3.23
CA LEU A 80 -11.95 3.10 4.66
C LEU A 80 -12.75 4.36 5.04
N TYR A 81 -12.27 5.54 4.62
CA TYR A 81 -12.99 6.79 4.86
C TYR A 81 -14.40 6.78 4.24
N HIS A 82 -14.53 6.24 3.03
CA HIS A 82 -15.82 6.13 2.37
C HIS A 82 -16.78 5.20 3.14
N TRP A 83 -16.34 4.00 3.52
CA TRP A 83 -17.17 3.04 4.25
C TRP A 83 -17.53 3.51 5.66
N GLU A 84 -16.62 4.22 6.35
CA GLU A 84 -16.93 4.88 7.62
C GLU A 84 -18.04 5.92 7.46
N ALA A 85 -17.98 6.74 6.40
CA ALA A 85 -19.02 7.73 6.12
C ALA A 85 -20.38 7.07 5.83
N VAL A 86 -20.40 6.01 5.02
CA VAL A 86 -21.63 5.26 4.71
C VAL A 86 -22.19 4.60 5.97
N LEU A 87 -21.34 3.98 6.80
CA LEU A 87 -21.75 3.36 8.06
C LEU A 87 -22.39 4.39 9.01
N ARG A 88 -21.81 5.58 9.13
CA ARG A 88 -22.41 6.68 9.91
C ARG A 88 -23.77 7.07 9.37
N THR A 89 -23.93 7.18 8.06
CA THR A 89 -25.23 7.49 7.44
C THR A 89 -26.28 6.41 7.74
N VAL A 90 -25.93 5.13 7.64
CA VAL A 90 -26.84 4.02 7.99
C VAL A 90 -27.26 4.09 9.46
N GLN A 91 -26.32 4.35 10.37
CA GLN A 91 -26.60 4.51 11.81
C GLN A 91 -27.50 5.74 12.10
N GLU A 92 -27.31 6.83 11.38
CA GLU A 92 -28.16 8.03 11.49
C GLU A 92 -29.57 7.78 10.98
N LEU A 93 -29.73 7.05 9.88
CA LEU A 93 -31.04 6.63 9.36
C LEU A 93 -31.75 5.70 10.35
N ARG A 94 -31.03 4.74 10.94
CA ARG A 94 -31.56 3.80 11.94
C ARG A 94 -32.07 4.49 13.20
N LYS A 95 -31.31 5.44 13.76
CA LYS A 95 -31.68 6.15 15.00
C LYS A 95 -33.00 6.93 14.88
N ASN A 96 -33.47 7.17 13.67
CA ASN A 96 -34.55 8.11 13.42
C ASN A 96 -35.60 7.53 12.47
N SER A 97 -35.78 6.21 12.52
CA SER A 97 -36.68 5.44 11.67
C SER A 97 -38.14 5.83 11.76
N GLU A 98 -38.54 6.55 12.80
CA GLU A 98 -39.96 6.85 13.08
C GLU A 98 -40.44 8.21 12.55
N SER A 99 -39.55 9.05 12.01
CA SER A 99 -39.88 10.41 11.59
C SER A 99 -39.54 10.68 10.12
N GLU A 100 -40.48 11.28 9.41
CA GLU A 100 -40.27 11.80 8.05
C GLU A 100 -39.19 12.89 8.08
N ARG A 101 -38.20 12.79 7.17
CA ARG A 101 -37.06 13.69 7.15
C ARG A 101 -36.83 14.36 5.83
N THR A 102 -36.71 15.68 5.91
CA THR A 102 -36.22 16.48 4.80
C THR A 102 -34.70 16.36 4.70
N VAL A 103 -34.21 15.63 3.69
CA VAL A 103 -32.79 15.53 3.36
C VAL A 103 -32.46 16.34 2.11
N ARG A 104 -31.22 16.81 2.01
CA ARG A 104 -30.66 17.34 0.77
C ARG A 104 -29.70 16.33 0.19
N TYR A 105 -29.94 15.92 -1.06
CA TYR A 105 -29.06 15.00 -1.77
C TYR A 105 -28.51 15.68 -3.02
N VAL A 106 -27.30 15.26 -3.40
CA VAL A 106 -26.57 15.82 -4.53
C VAL A 106 -27.06 15.14 -5.81
N ILE A 107 -27.55 15.92 -6.77
CA ILE A 107 -27.91 15.44 -8.13
C ILE A 107 -26.75 15.68 -9.10
N GLY A 108 -25.99 16.76 -8.88
CA GLY A 108 -24.85 17.12 -9.73
C GLY A 108 -23.87 18.03 -8.99
N HIS A 109 -22.76 18.39 -9.67
CA HIS A 109 -21.61 19.06 -9.05
C HIS A 109 -21.95 20.36 -8.29
N GLN A 110 -23.00 21.09 -8.70
CA GLN A 110 -23.49 22.30 -8.01
C GLN A 110 -25.00 22.24 -7.74
N MET A 111 -25.62 21.07 -7.86
CA MET A 111 -27.07 20.91 -7.76
C MET A 111 -27.43 19.96 -6.63
N GLN A 112 -28.26 20.44 -5.72
CA GLN A 112 -28.83 19.68 -4.62
C GLN A 112 -30.35 19.73 -4.71
N ALA A 113 -31.01 18.59 -4.51
CA ALA A 113 -32.45 18.55 -4.33
C ALA A 113 -32.80 18.28 -2.87
N ARG A 114 -33.96 18.80 -2.49
CA ARG A 114 -34.59 18.52 -1.20
C ARG A 114 -35.62 17.41 -1.41
N ALA A 115 -35.53 16.34 -0.63
CA ALA A 115 -36.53 15.28 -0.61
C ALA A 115 -36.96 14.99 0.83
N SER A 116 -38.20 14.57 0.98
CA SER A 116 -38.69 13.97 2.20
C SER A 116 -38.48 12.46 2.13
N VAL A 117 -37.80 11.90 3.11
CA VAL A 117 -37.47 10.47 3.18
C VAL A 117 -38.00 9.92 4.49
N THR A 118 -38.80 8.86 4.38
CA THR A 118 -39.25 8.07 5.52
C THR A 118 -38.37 6.82 5.57
N PRO A 119 -37.53 6.64 6.61
CA PRO A 119 -36.66 5.47 6.68
C PRO A 119 -37.51 4.20 6.88
N ASP A 120 -37.33 3.19 6.04
CA ASP A 120 -38.13 1.96 6.00
C ASP A 120 -37.42 0.75 6.65
N GLY A 121 -36.28 0.99 7.29
CA GLY A 121 -35.47 -0.07 7.89
C GLY A 121 -34.46 -0.71 6.94
N ARG A 122 -34.41 -0.25 5.68
CA ARG A 122 -33.60 -0.87 4.63
C ARG A 122 -32.77 0.17 3.88
N VAL A 123 -31.67 -0.27 3.29
CA VAL A 123 -30.76 0.56 2.49
C VAL A 123 -30.31 -0.21 1.26
N VAL A 124 -30.22 0.49 0.14
CA VAL A 124 -29.63 -0.04 -1.08
C VAL A 124 -28.15 0.34 -1.12
N LEU A 125 -27.28 -0.66 -1.15
CA LEU A 125 -25.83 -0.46 -1.25
C LEU A 125 -25.33 -0.90 -2.63
N ASP A 126 -24.38 -0.12 -3.17
CA ASP A 126 -23.59 -0.54 -4.33
C ASP A 126 -22.53 -1.55 -3.86
N ILE A 127 -22.75 -2.81 -4.21
CA ILE A 127 -21.79 -3.87 -3.92
C ILE A 127 -20.69 -3.95 -4.97
N GLY A 128 -20.69 -3.11 -6.00
CA GLY A 128 -19.70 -3.11 -7.08
C GLY A 128 -20.25 -3.74 -8.35
N ALA A 129 -19.49 -3.61 -9.45
CA ALA A 129 -19.91 -4.01 -10.79
C ALA A 129 -21.26 -3.39 -11.22
N ASN A 130 -21.61 -2.21 -10.69
CA ASN A 130 -22.89 -1.53 -10.91
C ASN A 130 -24.11 -2.36 -10.44
N ILE A 131 -23.90 -3.21 -9.43
CA ILE A 131 -24.94 -4.03 -8.81
C ILE A 131 -25.33 -3.38 -7.49
N TYR A 132 -26.61 -3.07 -7.38
CA TYR A 132 -27.23 -2.49 -6.19
C TYR A 132 -28.06 -3.57 -5.50
N VAL A 133 -27.84 -3.77 -4.21
CA VAL A 133 -28.55 -4.77 -3.42
C VAL A 133 -29.19 -4.10 -2.21
N ASP A 134 -30.42 -4.51 -1.94
CA ASP A 134 -31.24 -4.07 -0.83
C ASP A 134 -30.89 -4.90 0.43
N PHE A 135 -30.49 -4.21 1.49
CA PHE A 135 -30.09 -4.77 2.77
C PHE A 135 -30.93 -4.19 3.90
N SER A 136 -31.23 -5.00 4.91
CA SER A 136 -31.64 -4.44 6.21
C SER A 136 -30.50 -3.63 6.82
N TYR A 137 -30.81 -2.72 7.76
CA TYR A 137 -29.78 -1.96 8.46
C TYR A 137 -28.76 -2.86 9.18
N ASP A 138 -29.20 -3.99 9.76
CA ASP A 138 -28.30 -4.91 10.45
C ASP A 138 -27.32 -5.59 9.48
N GLU A 139 -27.82 -6.10 8.36
CA GLU A 139 -26.97 -6.72 7.31
C GLU A 139 -25.99 -5.71 6.69
N ALA A 140 -26.47 -4.47 6.45
CA ALA A 140 -25.65 -3.39 5.92
C ALA A 140 -24.53 -3.01 6.89
N GLU A 141 -24.84 -2.87 8.19
CA GLU A 141 -23.83 -2.59 9.22
C GLU A 141 -22.81 -3.72 9.33
N GLU A 142 -23.25 -4.99 9.35
CA GLU A 142 -22.36 -6.14 9.41
C GLU A 142 -21.40 -6.19 8.21
N ARG A 143 -21.94 -6.01 7.00
CA ARG A 143 -21.16 -5.93 5.75
C ARG A 143 -20.13 -4.81 5.78
N LEU A 144 -20.53 -3.60 6.20
CA LEU A 144 -19.65 -2.44 6.26
C LEU A 144 -18.57 -2.61 7.34
N ARG A 145 -18.89 -3.18 8.49
CA ARG A 145 -17.90 -3.48 9.54
C ARG A 145 -16.89 -4.53 9.09
N GLY A 146 -17.34 -5.60 8.44
CA GLY A 146 -16.44 -6.61 7.87
C GLY A 146 -15.53 -6.03 6.79
N ALA A 147 -16.05 -5.11 5.96
CA ALA A 147 -15.27 -4.37 4.99
C ALA A 147 -14.19 -3.48 5.62
N LEU A 148 -14.55 -2.75 6.69
CA LEU A 148 -13.61 -1.93 7.45
C LEU A 148 -12.51 -2.79 8.08
N GLU A 149 -12.87 -3.87 8.76
CA GLU A 149 -11.91 -4.78 9.40
C GLU A 149 -10.92 -5.39 8.38
N MET A 150 -11.42 -5.81 7.22
CA MET A 150 -10.58 -6.32 6.14
C MET A 150 -9.64 -5.26 5.56
N GLY A 151 -10.14 -4.04 5.36
CA GLY A 151 -9.35 -2.90 4.90
C GLY A 151 -8.26 -2.50 5.89
N GLU A 152 -8.55 -2.52 7.19
CA GLU A 152 -7.58 -2.26 8.26
C GLU A 152 -6.49 -3.34 8.30
N LYS A 153 -6.86 -4.62 8.25
CA LYS A 153 -5.89 -5.74 8.15
C LYS A 153 -4.99 -5.58 6.93
N SER A 154 -5.56 -5.24 5.78
CA SER A 154 -4.80 -4.99 4.55
C SER A 154 -3.86 -3.80 4.68
N ALA A 155 -4.29 -2.71 5.34
CA ALA A 155 -3.45 -1.56 5.60
C ALA A 155 -2.26 -1.88 6.52
N LEU A 156 -2.47 -2.73 7.53
CA LEU A 156 -1.39 -3.21 8.41
C LEU A 156 -0.38 -4.07 7.65
N LYS A 157 -0.84 -4.99 6.80
CA LYS A 157 0.04 -5.79 5.92
C LYS A 157 0.91 -4.87 5.04
N LEU A 158 0.32 -3.87 4.39
CA LEU A 158 1.04 -2.91 3.56
C LEU A 158 2.02 -2.04 4.35
N LEU A 159 1.71 -1.70 5.61
CA LEU A 159 2.64 -0.96 6.47
C LEU A 159 3.92 -1.77 6.72
N SER A 160 3.78 -3.07 7.03
CA SER A 160 4.92 -3.96 7.21
C SER A 160 5.77 -4.08 5.92
N CYS A 161 5.12 -4.24 4.77
CA CYS A 161 5.81 -4.23 3.47
C CYS A 161 6.56 -2.92 3.21
N TYR A 162 5.96 -1.79 3.56
CA TYR A 162 6.59 -0.47 3.41
C TYR A 162 7.86 -0.35 4.26
N GLU A 163 7.82 -0.82 5.51
CA GLU A 163 9.00 -0.86 6.39
C GLU A 163 10.09 -1.77 5.86
N GLU A 164 9.73 -2.92 5.26
CA GLU A 164 10.68 -3.77 4.55
C GLU A 164 11.33 -3.08 3.36
N CYS A 165 10.54 -2.39 2.52
CA CYS A 165 11.06 -1.63 1.38
C CYS A 165 12.08 -0.59 1.86
N LYS A 166 11.70 0.23 2.85
CA LYS A 166 12.58 1.25 3.42
C LYS A 166 13.90 0.69 3.95
N ARG A 167 13.84 -0.40 4.72
CA ARG A 167 15.05 -1.03 5.26
C ARG A 167 15.99 -1.51 4.15
N ASN A 168 15.45 -2.13 3.11
CA ASN A 168 16.25 -2.60 1.99
C ASN A 168 16.81 -1.46 1.13
N ILE A 169 16.05 -0.38 0.91
CA ILE A 169 16.53 0.81 0.20
C ILE A 169 17.71 1.43 0.96
N VAL A 170 17.53 1.71 2.26
CA VAL A 170 18.59 2.29 3.10
C VAL A 170 19.83 1.40 3.13
N THR A 171 19.67 0.09 3.27
CA THR A 171 20.81 -0.85 3.28
C THR A 171 21.53 -0.86 1.92
N SER A 172 20.80 -0.79 0.82
CA SER A 172 21.38 -0.72 -0.53
C SER A 172 22.14 0.59 -0.74
N ASP A 173 21.60 1.72 -0.28
CA ASP A 173 22.25 3.02 -0.38
C ASP A 173 23.57 3.07 0.42
N ILE A 174 23.58 2.45 1.61
CA ILE A 174 24.79 2.27 2.42
C ILE A 174 25.80 1.40 1.66
N ASN A 175 25.38 0.26 1.12
CA ASN A 175 26.24 -0.65 0.36
C ASN A 175 26.87 0.04 -0.86
N ILE A 176 26.09 0.79 -1.63
CA ILE A 176 26.57 1.55 -2.80
C ILE A 176 27.63 2.57 -2.35
N SER A 177 27.37 3.28 -1.24
CA SER A 177 28.32 4.24 -0.68
C SER A 177 29.62 3.58 -0.22
N GLN A 178 29.54 2.41 0.45
CA GLN A 178 30.71 1.64 0.86
C GLN A 178 31.53 1.15 -0.33
N LEU A 179 30.86 0.61 -1.36
CA LEU A 179 31.50 0.19 -2.61
C LEU A 179 32.21 1.35 -3.31
N HIS A 180 31.58 2.53 -3.34
CA HIS A 180 32.20 3.74 -3.88
C HIS A 180 33.46 4.12 -3.08
N ASN A 181 33.40 4.14 -1.75
CA ASN A 181 34.56 4.46 -0.90
C ASN A 181 35.70 3.45 -1.11
N TYR A 182 35.39 2.16 -1.15
CA TYR A 182 36.36 1.11 -1.43
C TYR A 182 36.98 1.25 -2.84
N SER A 183 36.19 1.66 -3.83
CA SER A 183 36.69 1.93 -5.19
C SER A 183 37.79 3.00 -5.20
N VAL A 184 37.65 4.04 -4.38
CA VAL A 184 38.62 5.12 -4.24
C VAL A 184 39.89 4.62 -3.55
N GLU A 185 39.76 3.84 -2.47
CA GLU A 185 40.89 3.24 -1.75
C GLU A 185 41.71 2.28 -2.63
N MET A 186 41.05 1.43 -3.43
CA MET A 186 41.72 0.52 -4.36
C MET A 186 42.52 1.30 -5.41
N ARG A 187 41.92 2.32 -6.03
CA ARG A 187 42.61 3.15 -7.04
C ARG A 187 43.81 3.88 -6.47
N ALA A 188 43.68 4.44 -5.26
CA ALA A 188 44.78 5.12 -4.58
C ALA A 188 45.94 4.17 -4.26
N THR A 189 45.65 2.94 -3.84
CA THR A 189 46.67 1.91 -3.58
C THR A 189 47.38 1.50 -4.87
N LEU A 190 46.63 1.26 -5.94
CA LEU A 190 47.19 0.93 -7.26
C LEU A 190 48.12 2.02 -7.80
N MET A 191 47.75 3.30 -7.64
CA MET A 191 48.59 4.43 -8.03
C MET A 191 49.89 4.51 -7.21
N LYS A 192 49.84 4.22 -5.90
CA LYS A 192 51.03 4.20 -5.03
C LYS A 192 51.99 3.05 -5.37
N THR A 193 51.48 1.89 -5.75
CA THR A 193 52.32 0.75 -6.17
C THR A 193 52.94 0.91 -7.56
N ALA A 194 52.46 1.85 -8.37
CA ALA A 194 52.96 2.13 -9.71
C ALA A 194 54.00 3.27 -9.76
N SER A 195 54.22 3.98 -8.64
CA SER A 195 55.24 5.01 -8.47
C SER A 195 56.44 4.50 -7.69
#